data_AF-A0A924RUI2-F1
#
_entry.id   AF-A0A924RUI2-F1
#
_cell.length_a   1.000
_cell.length_b   1.000
_cell.length_c   1.000
_cell.angle_alpha   90.00
_cell.angle_beta   90.00
_cell.angle_gamma   90.00
#
_symmetry.space_group_name_H-M   'P 1'
#
loop_
_entity.id
_entity.type
_entity.pdbx_description
1 polymer ?
#
loop_
_entity_poly.entity_id
_entity_poly.type
_entity_poly.pdbx_seq_one_letter_code
_entity_poly.pdbx_strand_id
1 'polypeptide(L)'
;MKKHLHLTLIVSALAASLLSACGGGSDSAPAATTTVSGTAATGSAIAGGSISMNCVSGASATTTTATDGSFTLGVSGIVFPCVARVTASTGDKLHSYVAAAGTANITPVTELLLANLTGGTALDAFDKFDATKAKALTAAQVTAAIAAVKAYLVTLGVSVIDFPADPMGTKFVAGDKADAVLDDLAAKLKAVGKKLSDAVTDIAKGGGSGTASGGAGCTGDALAFFTKKKGSYPSTADLRGSISTVAGFKEGATVTVVVNENCTVSLGATTLTFKDGTYEKFSDGQVNVVVTAPGFTTFSTYEVFANGAGLLSLGDTKTGAFANFFMK
;
A
#
# COMPACT_ATOMS: atom_id res chain seq x y z
N MET A 1 54.90 -16.44 64.16
CA MET A 1 54.83 -17.86 63.73
C MET A 1 54.32 -17.87 62.30
N LYS A 2 55.19 -18.23 61.36
CA LYS A 2 55.03 -19.35 60.41
C LYS A 2 53.76 -19.22 59.53
N LYS A 3 53.79 -19.17 58.20
CA LYS A 3 54.84 -19.58 57.24
C LYS A 3 54.27 -19.34 55.83
N HIS A 4 55.14 -18.85 54.93
CA HIS A 4 55.28 -19.29 53.53
C HIS A 4 54.12 -18.97 52.55
N LEU A 5 54.32 -18.70 51.26
CA LEU A 5 55.49 -18.82 50.38
C LEU A 5 55.14 -17.93 49.17
N HIS A 6 55.93 -16.91 48.82
CA HIS A 6 56.86 -16.91 47.67
C HIS A 6 56.20 -16.53 46.33
N LEU A 7 56.84 -15.84 45.39
CA LEU A 7 58.14 -15.18 45.25
C LEU A 7 58.08 -14.71 43.79
N THR A 8 58.00 -13.41 43.53
CA THR A 8 59.12 -12.59 43.01
C THR A 8 59.75 -13.09 41.71
N LEU A 9 59.62 -12.31 40.64
CA LEU A 9 60.70 -11.71 39.83
C LEU A 9 60.01 -11.04 38.62
N ILE A 10 59.99 -9.71 38.46
CA ILE A 10 61.10 -8.77 38.21
C ILE A 10 61.99 -9.27 37.07
N VAL A 11 62.11 -8.48 35.99
CA VAL A 11 63.38 -7.90 35.50
C VAL A 11 63.22 -7.41 34.05
N SER A 12 63.61 -6.13 33.88
CA SER A 12 64.23 -5.43 32.74
C SER A 12 63.66 -5.62 31.32
N ALA A 13 63.19 -4.58 30.63
CA ALA A 13 63.92 -3.38 30.17
C ALA A 13 65.15 -3.71 29.30
N LEU A 14 65.02 -3.59 27.96
CA LEU A 14 66.06 -2.93 27.15
C LEU A 14 65.67 -2.71 25.68
N ALA A 15 65.99 -1.50 25.24
CA ALA A 15 66.56 -1.11 23.95
C ALA A 15 65.75 -1.21 22.64
N ALA A 16 65.82 -0.06 21.96
CA ALA A 16 65.38 0.23 20.62
C ALA A 16 66.08 -0.61 19.54
N SER A 17 65.33 -0.90 18.48
CA SER A 17 65.88 -1.18 17.16
C SER A 17 64.86 -0.78 16.10
N LEU A 18 65.25 0.20 15.29
CA LEU A 18 64.66 0.50 14.00
C LEU A 18 64.75 -0.74 13.12
N LEU A 19 63.62 -1.28 12.66
CA LEU A 19 63.58 -2.21 11.54
C LEU A 19 62.41 -1.85 10.62
N SER A 20 62.79 -1.46 9.41
CA SER A 20 61.95 -1.37 8.24
C SER A 20 61.25 -2.72 7.96
N ALA A 21 59.94 -2.70 7.85
CA ALA A 21 59.18 -3.71 7.13
C ALA A 21 58.18 -3.01 6.22
N CYS A 22 58.54 -2.95 4.93
CA CYS A 22 57.59 -2.86 3.84
C CYS A 22 56.76 -4.16 3.87
N GLY A 23 55.46 -4.04 4.09
CA GLY A 23 54.52 -5.15 4.07
C GLY A 23 53.19 -4.65 3.56
N GLY A 24 53.06 -4.61 2.23
CA GLY A 24 51.80 -4.32 1.56
C GLY A 24 50.77 -5.39 1.87
N GLY A 25 49.96 -5.16 2.89
CA GLY A 25 48.66 -5.78 3.04
C GLY A 25 47.64 -4.78 2.54
N SER A 26 47.29 -4.87 1.26
CA SER A 26 46.00 -4.38 0.80
C SER A 26 44.94 -5.23 1.48
N ASP A 27 44.60 -4.86 2.71
CA ASP A 27 43.33 -5.18 3.35
C ASP A 27 42.27 -4.49 2.48
N SER A 28 41.96 -5.14 1.36
CA SER A 28 40.72 -4.90 0.65
C SER A 28 39.62 -5.18 1.68
N ALA A 29 39.12 -4.10 2.30
CA ALA A 29 37.89 -4.15 3.07
C ALA A 29 36.90 -5.01 2.26
N PRO A 30 36.25 -6.02 2.86
CA PRO A 30 35.30 -6.86 2.13
C PRO A 30 34.37 -5.94 1.36
N ALA A 31 34.34 -6.08 0.04
CA ALA A 31 33.44 -5.28 -0.80
C ALA A 31 32.03 -5.44 -0.20
N ALA A 32 31.42 -4.32 0.20
CA ALA A 32 30.12 -4.35 0.86
C ALA A 32 29.14 -5.15 -0.01
N THR A 33 28.76 -6.33 0.45
CA THR A 33 27.85 -7.20 -0.29
C THR A 33 26.46 -6.60 -0.16
N THR A 34 25.95 -6.03 -1.25
CA THR A 34 24.56 -5.59 -1.34
C THR A 34 23.64 -6.80 -1.20
N THR A 35 22.73 -6.74 -0.24
CA THR A 35 21.82 -7.86 0.08
C THR A 35 20.36 -7.41 0.07
N VAL A 36 19.48 -8.37 -0.18
CA VAL A 36 18.07 -8.31 0.20
C VAL A 36 17.88 -9.29 1.35
N SER A 37 17.28 -8.83 2.44
CA SER A 37 16.99 -9.65 3.62
C SER A 37 15.59 -9.38 4.13
N GLY A 38 14.98 -10.33 4.82
CA GLY A 38 13.66 -10.11 5.39
C GLY A 38 13.04 -11.41 5.87
N THR A 39 11.73 -11.40 6.04
CA THR A 39 11.00 -12.51 6.65
C THR A 39 9.82 -12.93 5.78
N ALA A 40 9.62 -14.24 5.64
CA ALA A 40 8.43 -14.81 5.02
C ALA A 40 7.53 -15.44 6.08
N ALA A 41 6.27 -15.01 6.15
CA ALA A 41 5.33 -15.46 7.19
C ALA A 41 3.86 -15.31 6.77
N THR A 42 2.99 -16.15 7.34
CA THR A 42 1.51 -16.11 7.19
C THR A 42 0.77 -15.90 8.53
N GLY A 43 1.37 -15.23 9.52
CA GLY A 43 1.01 -15.37 10.95
C GLY A 43 1.88 -16.40 11.69
N SER A 44 2.69 -17.14 10.93
CA SER A 44 3.74 -18.01 11.43
C SER A 44 4.87 -18.03 10.40
N ALA A 45 6.09 -18.23 10.89
CA ALA A 45 7.27 -18.31 10.04
C ALA A 45 7.12 -19.40 8.97
N ILE A 46 7.38 -19.05 7.71
CA ILE A 46 7.49 -20.04 6.63
C ILE A 46 8.90 -20.61 6.70
N ALA A 47 9.08 -21.73 7.40
CA ALA A 47 10.37 -22.41 7.51
C ALA A 47 10.68 -23.26 6.27
N GLY A 48 11.92 -23.19 5.76
CA GLY A 48 12.38 -24.03 4.64
C GLY A 48 11.67 -23.71 3.31
N GLY A 49 11.08 -22.53 3.17
CA GLY A 49 10.46 -22.05 1.95
C GLY A 49 11.50 -21.60 0.93
N SER A 50 11.30 -21.95 -0.33
CA SER A 50 12.19 -21.53 -1.42
C SER A 50 11.87 -20.10 -1.86
N ILE A 51 12.87 -19.23 -1.85
CA ILE A 51 12.76 -17.84 -2.29
C ILE A 51 13.31 -17.73 -3.72
N SER A 52 12.60 -17.01 -4.58
CA SER A 52 13.07 -16.61 -5.90
C SER A 52 12.69 -15.15 -6.17
N MET A 53 13.52 -14.41 -6.89
CA MET A 53 13.22 -13.05 -7.34
C MET A 53 13.36 -12.93 -8.85
N ASN A 54 12.39 -12.30 -9.50
CA ASN A 54 12.50 -11.87 -10.89
C ASN A 54 12.72 -10.37 -10.93
N CYS A 55 13.86 -9.95 -11.47
CA CYS A 55 14.31 -8.57 -11.43
C CYS A 55 14.35 -7.94 -12.81
N VAL A 56 14.35 -6.62 -12.85
CA VAL A 56 14.46 -5.83 -14.07
C VAL A 56 15.73 -6.13 -14.89
N SER A 57 16.82 -6.54 -14.24
CA SER A 57 18.04 -7.01 -14.95
C SER A 57 17.86 -8.34 -15.69
N GLY A 58 16.72 -9.01 -15.53
CA GLY A 58 16.47 -10.38 -16.03
C GLY A 58 17.17 -11.45 -15.19
N ALA A 59 17.90 -11.07 -14.14
CA ALA A 59 18.55 -12.00 -13.24
C ALA A 59 17.54 -12.56 -12.23
N SER A 60 17.59 -13.87 -12.04
CA SER A 60 16.88 -14.55 -10.96
C SER A 60 17.86 -15.01 -9.89
N ALA A 61 17.54 -14.73 -8.64
CA ALA A 61 18.34 -15.11 -7.49
C ALA A 61 17.47 -15.91 -6.52
N THR A 62 18.05 -16.93 -5.89
CA THR A 62 17.30 -17.86 -5.01
C THR A 62 17.99 -18.03 -3.67
N THR A 63 17.19 -18.29 -2.64
CA THR A 63 17.65 -18.67 -1.30
C THR A 63 16.57 -19.51 -0.61
N THR A 64 16.75 -19.87 0.64
CA THR A 64 15.77 -20.60 1.44
C THR A 64 15.59 -19.90 2.78
N THR A 65 14.36 -19.88 3.29
CA THR A 65 14.09 -19.31 4.61
C THR A 65 14.60 -20.21 5.72
N ALA A 66 15.14 -19.60 6.78
CA ALA A 66 15.49 -20.27 8.02
C ALA A 66 14.24 -20.69 8.81
N THR A 67 14.44 -21.36 9.94
CA THR A 67 13.34 -21.86 10.80
C THR A 67 12.45 -20.75 11.37
N ASP A 68 12.99 -19.53 11.51
CA ASP A 68 12.27 -18.34 11.93
C ASP A 68 11.64 -17.56 10.75
N GLY A 69 11.72 -18.10 9.53
CA GLY A 69 11.19 -17.48 8.31
C GLY A 69 12.10 -16.41 7.73
N SER A 70 13.23 -16.10 8.37
CA SER A 70 14.17 -15.10 7.87
C SER A 70 14.93 -15.62 6.64
N PHE A 71 15.32 -14.71 5.75
CA PHE A 71 16.17 -15.03 4.60
C PHE A 71 17.14 -13.88 4.31
N THR A 72 18.27 -14.23 3.70
CA THR A 72 19.23 -13.27 3.13
C THR A 72 19.64 -13.75 1.75
N LEU A 73 19.71 -12.82 0.81
CA LEU A 73 20.07 -13.06 -0.59
C LEU A 73 21.06 -12.00 -1.06
N GLY A 74 22.20 -12.43 -1.58
CA GLY A 74 23.14 -11.53 -2.24
C GLY A 74 22.59 -11.04 -3.58
N VAL A 75 22.65 -9.73 -3.83
CA VAL A 75 22.05 -9.09 -5.02
C VAL A 75 23.07 -8.27 -5.82
N SER A 76 24.31 -8.75 -5.85
CA SER A 76 25.36 -8.12 -6.67
C SER A 76 24.96 -8.14 -8.16
N GLY A 77 25.00 -6.99 -8.81
CA GLY A 77 24.63 -6.84 -10.23
C GLY A 77 23.12 -6.90 -10.53
N ILE A 78 22.25 -6.95 -9.51
CA ILE A 78 20.80 -6.90 -9.70
C ILE A 78 20.35 -5.46 -9.94
N VAL A 79 19.48 -5.29 -10.94
CA VAL A 79 18.77 -4.03 -11.18
C VAL A 79 17.34 -4.18 -10.69
N PHE A 80 16.95 -3.31 -9.77
CA PHE A 80 15.62 -3.22 -9.20
C PHE A 80 14.67 -2.38 -10.09
N PRO A 81 13.35 -2.48 -9.92
CA PRO A 81 12.64 -3.35 -8.96
C PRO A 81 12.61 -4.84 -9.33
N CYS A 82 12.27 -5.66 -8.35
CA CYS A 82 12.03 -7.08 -8.52
C CYS A 82 10.65 -7.47 -7.98
N VAL A 83 10.16 -8.64 -8.39
CA VAL A 83 9.09 -9.36 -7.71
C VAL A 83 9.69 -10.59 -7.06
N ALA A 84 9.56 -10.70 -5.74
CA ALA A 84 9.99 -11.85 -4.97
C ALA A 84 8.82 -12.84 -4.80
N ARG A 85 9.15 -14.12 -4.69
CA ARG A 85 8.23 -15.22 -4.38
C ARG A 85 8.85 -16.09 -3.30
N VAL A 86 8.06 -16.46 -2.30
CA VAL A 86 8.32 -17.63 -1.46
C VAL A 86 7.39 -18.76 -1.89
N THR A 87 7.91 -19.98 -2.00
CA THR A 87 7.11 -21.21 -2.10
C THR A 87 7.35 -22.02 -0.83
N ALA A 88 6.31 -22.13 0.01
CA ALA A 88 6.35 -22.92 1.23
C ALA A 88 6.46 -24.41 0.92
N SER A 89 6.88 -25.20 1.91
CA SER A 89 6.94 -26.67 1.79
C SER A 89 5.58 -27.32 1.56
N THR A 90 4.49 -26.64 1.92
CA THR A 90 3.10 -27.03 1.64
C THR A 90 2.68 -26.78 0.19
N GLY A 91 3.49 -26.05 -0.59
CA GLY A 91 3.21 -25.64 -1.96
C GLY A 91 2.56 -24.26 -2.09
N ASP A 92 2.14 -23.65 -0.97
CA ASP A 92 1.58 -22.30 -0.96
C ASP A 92 2.62 -21.27 -1.40
N LYS A 93 2.16 -20.25 -2.14
CA LYS A 93 3.02 -19.20 -2.70
C LYS A 93 2.55 -17.84 -2.21
N LEU A 94 3.52 -17.00 -1.85
CA LEU A 94 3.31 -15.58 -1.58
C LEU A 94 4.36 -14.76 -2.32
N HIS A 95 4.01 -13.52 -2.62
CA HIS A 95 4.81 -12.63 -3.43
C HIS A 95 4.93 -11.25 -2.79
N SER A 96 5.94 -10.51 -3.23
CA SER A 96 6.20 -9.16 -2.74
C SER A 96 6.92 -8.33 -3.80
N TYR A 97 6.68 -7.03 -3.79
CA TYR A 97 7.43 -6.08 -4.60
C TYR A 97 8.68 -5.62 -3.85
N VAL A 98 9.84 -5.69 -4.52
CA VAL A 98 11.13 -5.30 -3.95
C VAL A 98 11.67 -4.11 -4.73
N ALA A 99 11.52 -2.91 -4.15
CA ALA A 99 11.86 -1.66 -4.81
C ALA A 99 13.38 -1.42 -4.91
N ALA A 100 14.15 -1.93 -3.95
CA ALA A 100 15.59 -1.75 -3.84
C ALA A 100 16.20 -2.85 -2.94
N ALA A 101 17.54 -2.88 -2.86
CA ALA A 101 18.24 -3.65 -1.85
C ALA A 101 17.88 -3.18 -0.43
N GLY A 102 18.07 -4.07 0.56
CA GLY A 102 17.68 -3.82 1.94
C GLY A 102 16.64 -4.82 2.42
N THR A 103 15.59 -4.33 3.09
CA THR A 103 14.55 -5.19 3.66
C THR A 103 13.48 -5.54 2.63
N ALA A 104 13.08 -6.80 2.56
CA ALA A 104 11.94 -7.26 1.76
C ALA A 104 11.20 -8.39 2.50
N ASN A 105 9.96 -8.15 2.91
CA ASN A 105 9.13 -9.19 3.52
C ASN A 105 8.21 -9.84 2.48
N ILE A 106 7.83 -11.09 2.73
CA ILE A 106 6.89 -11.84 1.89
C ILE A 106 5.77 -12.40 2.77
N THR A 107 4.62 -11.73 2.77
CA THR A 107 3.48 -12.02 3.66
C THR A 107 2.14 -11.93 2.90
N PRO A 108 1.02 -12.39 3.48
CA PRO A 108 -0.31 -12.15 2.92
C PRO A 108 -0.60 -10.68 2.62
N VAL A 109 -0.08 -9.75 3.43
CA VAL A 109 -0.24 -8.31 3.18
C VAL A 109 0.56 -7.86 1.96
N THR A 110 1.80 -8.33 1.79
CA THR A 110 2.60 -7.97 0.60
C THR A 110 2.04 -8.58 -0.68
N GLU A 111 1.40 -9.75 -0.58
CA GLU A 111 0.64 -10.38 -1.68
C GLU A 111 -0.51 -9.46 -2.15
N LEU A 112 -1.31 -8.93 -1.21
CA LEU A 112 -2.38 -7.98 -1.51
C LEU A 112 -1.85 -6.67 -2.10
N LEU A 113 -0.72 -6.16 -1.58
CA LEU A 113 -0.07 -4.97 -2.12
C LEU A 113 0.36 -5.18 -3.57
N LEU A 114 1.02 -6.29 -3.86
CA LEU A 114 1.49 -6.57 -5.21
C LEU A 114 0.31 -6.77 -6.19
N ALA A 115 -0.77 -7.41 -5.74
CA ALA A 115 -1.99 -7.54 -6.52
C ALA A 115 -2.62 -6.17 -6.84
N ASN A 116 -2.71 -5.27 -5.86
CA ASN A 116 -3.19 -3.91 -6.05
C ASN A 116 -2.23 -3.04 -6.87
N LEU A 117 -0.92 -3.27 -6.80
CA LEU A 117 0.06 -2.54 -7.61
C LEU A 117 -0.04 -2.89 -9.10
N THR A 118 -0.40 -4.14 -9.41
CA THR A 118 -0.26 -4.70 -10.76
C THR A 118 -1.57 -4.87 -11.51
N GLY A 119 -2.71 -4.90 -10.83
CA GLY A 119 -4.05 -5.01 -11.43
C GLY A 119 -4.45 -6.41 -11.78
N GLY A 120 -3.66 -7.36 -11.30
CA GLY A 120 -3.85 -8.77 -11.49
C GLY A 120 -3.46 -9.52 -10.24
N THR A 121 -3.32 -10.83 -10.38
CA THR A 121 -2.83 -11.66 -9.29
C THR A 121 -1.33 -11.44 -9.11
N ALA A 122 -0.86 -11.52 -7.88
CA ALA A 122 0.57 -11.46 -7.58
C ALA A 122 1.33 -12.66 -8.21
N LEU A 123 0.65 -13.80 -8.39
CA LEU A 123 1.14 -14.93 -9.18
C LEU A 123 1.45 -14.53 -10.62
N ASP A 124 0.53 -13.85 -11.32
CA ASP A 124 0.76 -13.37 -12.69
C ASP A 124 1.87 -12.32 -12.74
N ALA A 125 1.96 -11.43 -11.74
CA ALA A 125 3.04 -10.47 -11.65
C ALA A 125 4.44 -11.12 -11.59
N PHE A 126 4.54 -12.32 -11.02
CA PHE A 126 5.79 -13.09 -10.96
C PHE A 126 5.98 -13.99 -12.20
N ASP A 127 5.00 -14.84 -12.54
CA ASP A 127 5.11 -15.85 -13.59
C ASP A 127 5.12 -15.22 -15.00
N LYS A 128 4.50 -14.04 -15.16
CA LYS A 128 4.52 -13.23 -16.39
C LYS A 128 5.27 -11.92 -16.17
N PHE A 129 6.34 -11.95 -15.38
CA PHE A 129 7.11 -10.76 -15.02
C PHE A 129 7.51 -9.95 -16.27
N ASP A 130 7.16 -8.66 -16.23
CA ASP A 130 7.45 -7.70 -17.29
C ASP A 130 8.31 -6.57 -16.71
N ALA A 131 9.59 -6.56 -17.09
CA ALA A 131 10.55 -5.58 -16.61
C ALA A 131 10.15 -4.13 -16.96
N THR A 132 9.43 -3.90 -18.06
CA THR A 132 8.96 -2.57 -18.45
C THR A 132 7.87 -2.09 -17.51
N LYS A 133 6.90 -2.95 -17.20
CA LYS A 133 5.84 -2.64 -16.23
C LYS A 133 6.39 -2.46 -14.83
N ALA A 134 7.33 -3.31 -14.41
CA ALA A 134 7.99 -3.19 -13.12
C ALA A 134 8.74 -1.84 -12.98
N LYS A 135 9.51 -1.43 -14.01
CA LYS A 135 10.18 -0.12 -14.04
C LYS A 135 9.22 1.07 -14.00
N ALA A 136 8.01 0.91 -14.54
CA ALA A 136 7.02 1.99 -14.58
C ALA A 136 6.35 2.25 -13.22
N LEU A 137 6.51 1.35 -12.24
CA LEU A 137 5.98 1.54 -10.90
C LEU A 137 6.74 2.64 -10.16
N THR A 138 5.98 3.60 -9.64
CA THR A 138 6.50 4.75 -8.90
C THR A 138 6.29 4.59 -7.40
N ALA A 139 7.07 5.30 -6.59
CA ALA A 139 6.88 5.36 -5.15
C ALA A 139 5.46 5.84 -4.76
N ALA A 140 4.87 6.75 -5.54
CA ALA A 140 3.50 7.22 -5.31
C ALA A 140 2.46 6.10 -5.50
N GLN A 141 2.64 5.22 -6.50
CA GLN A 141 1.78 4.05 -6.70
C GLN A 141 1.96 3.04 -5.56
N VAL A 142 3.18 2.85 -5.05
CA VAL A 142 3.44 2.01 -3.87
C VAL A 142 2.72 2.55 -2.64
N THR A 143 2.85 3.85 -2.36
CA THR A 143 2.13 4.48 -1.23
C THR A 143 0.61 4.38 -1.39
N ALA A 144 0.09 4.55 -2.60
CA ALA A 144 -1.34 4.39 -2.88
C ALA A 144 -1.80 2.95 -2.64
N ALA A 145 -1.03 1.94 -3.06
CA ALA A 145 -1.36 0.54 -2.83
C ALA A 145 -1.32 0.15 -1.34
N ILE A 146 -0.34 0.67 -0.58
CA ILE A 146 -0.29 0.52 0.88
C ILE A 146 -1.58 1.06 1.51
N ALA A 147 -2.00 2.27 1.13
CA ALA A 147 -3.21 2.90 1.65
C ALA A 147 -4.48 2.12 1.27
N ALA A 148 -4.59 1.66 0.02
CA ALA A 148 -5.72 0.87 -0.46
C ALA A 148 -5.83 -0.47 0.27
N VAL A 149 -4.72 -1.18 0.46
CA VAL A 149 -4.72 -2.43 1.23
C VAL A 149 -5.08 -2.16 2.69
N LYS A 150 -4.50 -1.14 3.33
CA LYS A 150 -4.86 -0.78 4.70
C LYS A 150 -6.36 -0.49 4.83
N ALA A 151 -6.96 0.23 3.89
CA ALA A 151 -8.40 0.49 3.87
C ALA A 151 -9.22 -0.80 3.69
N TYR A 152 -8.81 -1.68 2.76
CA TYR A 152 -9.45 -2.98 2.55
C TYR A 152 -9.38 -3.88 3.79
N LEU A 153 -8.25 -3.92 4.50
CA LEU A 153 -8.14 -4.65 5.77
C LEU A 153 -9.18 -4.15 6.79
N VAL A 154 -9.39 -2.83 6.88
CA VAL A 154 -10.41 -2.25 7.76
C VAL A 154 -11.83 -2.68 7.36
N THR A 155 -12.15 -2.80 6.06
CA THR A 155 -13.50 -3.26 5.64
C THR A 155 -13.76 -4.72 6.00
N LEU A 156 -12.71 -5.54 6.08
CA LEU A 156 -12.78 -6.90 6.61
C LEU A 156 -12.88 -6.94 8.15
N GLY A 157 -12.78 -5.80 8.82
CA GLY A 157 -12.76 -5.69 10.27
C GLY A 157 -11.43 -6.13 10.90
N VAL A 158 -10.33 -6.08 10.12
CA VAL A 158 -8.96 -6.32 10.61
C VAL A 158 -8.46 -5.08 11.35
N SER A 159 -7.87 -5.26 12.52
CA SER A 159 -7.19 -4.20 13.25
C SER A 159 -5.90 -3.80 12.54
N VAL A 160 -5.77 -2.52 12.20
CA VAL A 160 -4.61 -1.95 11.49
C VAL A 160 -3.77 -1.02 12.39
N ILE A 161 -3.90 -1.15 13.71
CA ILE A 161 -3.18 -0.31 14.68
C ILE A 161 -1.67 -0.52 14.61
N ASP A 162 -1.24 -1.77 14.43
CA ASP A 162 0.17 -2.16 14.29
C ASP A 162 0.59 -2.33 12.81
N PHE A 163 -0.24 -1.88 11.86
CA PHE A 163 0.09 -1.94 10.44
C PHE A 163 1.23 -0.96 10.13
N PRO A 164 2.39 -1.45 9.63
CA PRO A 164 3.56 -0.60 9.38
C PRO A 164 3.31 0.38 8.23
N ALA A 165 4.00 1.52 8.25
CA ALA A 165 3.93 2.50 7.15
C ALA A 165 4.40 1.91 5.81
N ASP A 166 5.39 1.00 5.86
CA ASP A 166 5.85 0.22 4.72
C ASP A 166 5.93 -1.28 5.10
N PRO A 167 4.90 -2.09 4.82
CA PRO A 167 4.90 -3.52 5.13
C PRO A 167 5.90 -4.33 4.30
N MET A 168 6.41 -3.80 3.19
CA MET A 168 7.37 -4.51 2.33
C MET A 168 8.81 -4.28 2.82
N GLY A 169 9.16 -3.04 3.16
CA GLY A 169 10.52 -2.62 3.50
C GLY A 169 10.80 -2.37 4.99
N THR A 170 9.81 -2.46 5.87
CA THR A 170 10.04 -2.38 7.33
C THR A 170 10.45 -3.73 7.88
N LYS A 171 11.42 -3.79 8.79
CA LYS A 171 11.81 -5.05 9.45
C LYS A 171 10.59 -5.73 10.07
N PHE A 172 10.41 -7.01 9.76
CA PHE A 172 9.29 -7.83 10.23
C PHE A 172 9.81 -9.10 10.89
N VAL A 173 9.21 -9.51 12.00
CA VAL A 173 9.52 -10.78 12.69
C VAL A 173 8.22 -11.54 12.91
N ALA A 174 8.19 -12.83 12.55
CA ALA A 174 7.02 -13.66 12.83
C ALA A 174 6.72 -13.71 14.34
N GLY A 175 5.46 -13.54 14.72
CA GLY A 175 4.99 -13.42 16.10
C GLY A 175 5.16 -12.03 16.73
N ASP A 176 5.60 -11.01 15.98
CA ASP A 176 5.65 -9.63 16.49
C ASP A 176 4.27 -8.92 16.43
N LYS A 177 4.23 -7.64 16.79
CA LYS A 177 2.98 -6.87 16.76
C LYS A 177 2.45 -6.63 15.35
N ALA A 178 3.32 -6.51 14.35
CA ALA A 178 2.89 -6.37 12.96
C ALA A 178 2.35 -7.71 12.43
N ASP A 179 2.86 -8.85 12.90
CA ASP A 179 2.34 -10.18 12.59
C ASP A 179 0.89 -10.39 13.07
N ALA A 180 0.48 -9.71 14.15
CA ALA A 180 -0.91 -9.74 14.62
C ALA A 180 -1.92 -9.27 13.53
N VAL A 181 -1.48 -8.43 12.59
CA VAL A 181 -2.29 -8.05 11.42
C VAL A 181 -2.49 -9.24 10.46
N LEU A 182 -1.46 -10.09 10.29
CA LEU A 182 -1.54 -11.29 9.46
C LEU A 182 -2.49 -12.32 10.09
N ASP A 183 -2.38 -12.51 11.40
CA ASP A 183 -3.25 -13.39 12.16
C ASP A 183 -4.72 -12.94 12.10
N ASP A 184 -4.98 -11.64 12.31
CA ASP A 184 -6.33 -11.10 12.26
C ASP A 184 -6.89 -11.15 10.84
N LEU A 185 -6.10 -10.85 9.80
CA LEU A 185 -6.51 -11.04 8.41
C LEU A 185 -6.94 -12.50 8.14
N ALA A 186 -6.10 -13.47 8.53
CA ALA A 186 -6.42 -14.89 8.36
C ALA A 186 -7.71 -15.27 9.10
N ALA A 187 -7.89 -14.78 10.34
CA ALA A 187 -9.07 -15.02 11.14
C ALA A 187 -10.34 -14.42 10.53
N LYS A 188 -10.29 -13.16 10.06
CA LYS A 188 -11.44 -12.47 9.45
C LYS A 188 -11.87 -13.11 8.14
N LEU A 189 -10.92 -13.47 7.27
CA LEU A 189 -11.22 -14.19 6.03
C LEU A 189 -11.90 -15.53 6.33
N LYS A 190 -11.36 -16.30 7.28
CA LYS A 190 -11.96 -17.57 7.70
C LYS A 190 -13.37 -17.40 8.27
N ALA A 191 -13.62 -16.36 9.07
CA ALA A 191 -14.92 -16.08 9.65
C ALA A 191 -16.02 -15.81 8.60
N VAL A 192 -15.65 -15.25 7.45
CA VAL A 192 -16.57 -14.99 6.33
C VAL A 192 -16.48 -16.04 5.21
N GLY A 193 -15.77 -17.16 5.44
CA GLY A 193 -15.63 -18.25 4.47
C GLY A 193 -14.80 -17.91 3.22
N LYS A 194 -13.98 -16.85 3.26
CA LYS A 194 -13.08 -16.44 2.18
C LYS A 194 -11.68 -17.01 2.35
N LYS A 195 -10.96 -17.14 1.24
CA LYS A 195 -9.52 -17.44 1.14
C LYS A 195 -8.73 -16.17 0.85
N LEU A 196 -7.41 -16.22 1.04
CA LEU A 196 -6.52 -15.12 0.63
C LEU A 196 -6.64 -14.81 -0.88
N SER A 197 -6.88 -15.82 -1.72
CA SER A 197 -7.11 -15.64 -3.17
C SER A 197 -8.34 -14.80 -3.48
N ASP A 198 -9.38 -14.87 -2.64
CA ASP A 198 -10.57 -14.03 -2.81
C ASP A 198 -10.24 -12.57 -2.47
N ALA A 199 -9.46 -12.35 -1.41
CA ALA A 199 -8.98 -11.02 -1.05
C ALA A 199 -8.04 -10.42 -2.11
N VAL A 200 -7.16 -11.23 -2.70
CA VAL A 200 -6.34 -10.85 -3.86
C VAL A 200 -7.22 -10.43 -5.02
N THR A 201 -8.29 -11.18 -5.31
CA THR A 201 -9.23 -10.85 -6.39
C THR A 201 -10.02 -9.58 -6.12
N ASP A 202 -10.40 -9.34 -4.86
CA ASP A 202 -11.11 -8.13 -4.44
C ASP A 202 -10.23 -6.88 -4.61
N ILE A 203 -8.95 -6.96 -4.18
CA ILE A 203 -8.03 -5.81 -4.20
C ILE A 203 -7.39 -5.55 -5.58
N ALA A 204 -7.20 -6.59 -6.41
CA ALA A 204 -6.63 -6.49 -7.76
C ALA A 204 -7.52 -5.68 -8.71
N LYS A 205 -8.84 -5.70 -8.49
CA LYS A 205 -9.81 -4.90 -9.27
C LYS A 205 -9.67 -3.38 -9.05
N GLY A 206 -8.78 -2.95 -8.14
CA GLY A 206 -8.60 -1.56 -7.73
C GLY A 206 -7.29 -0.89 -8.14
N GLY A 207 -6.32 -1.57 -8.76
CA GLY A 207 -5.08 -0.87 -9.14
C GLY A 207 -4.29 -1.62 -10.17
N GLY A 208 -3.98 -0.99 -11.31
CA GLY A 208 -3.18 -1.60 -12.37
C GLY A 208 -3.72 -1.41 -13.79
N SER A 209 -4.20 -0.22 -14.09
CA SER A 209 -3.98 0.39 -15.41
C SER A 209 -3.76 1.87 -15.19
N GLY A 210 -2.49 2.26 -15.20
CA GLY A 210 -2.12 3.66 -15.28
C GLY A 210 -2.56 4.21 -16.62
N THR A 211 -3.68 4.91 -16.62
CA THR A 211 -3.67 6.25 -17.22
C THR A 211 -3.23 7.19 -16.12
N ALA A 212 -2.35 8.12 -16.47
CA ALA A 212 -1.68 9.04 -15.57
C ALA A 212 -2.59 9.58 -14.44
N SER A 213 -1.97 9.70 -13.26
CA SER A 213 -2.39 10.61 -12.21
C SER A 213 -2.54 12.03 -12.78
N GLY A 214 -3.73 12.36 -13.29
CA GLY A 214 -4.31 13.69 -13.13
C GLY A 214 -4.89 13.72 -11.73
N GLY A 215 -4.14 14.27 -10.77
CA GLY A 215 -4.25 13.93 -9.36
C GLY A 215 -5.66 13.92 -8.78
N ALA A 216 -6.19 12.72 -8.51
CA ALA A 216 -7.03 12.40 -7.34
C ALA A 216 -7.38 10.90 -7.25
N GLY A 217 -6.99 10.28 -6.14
CA GLY A 217 -7.92 9.83 -5.09
C GLY A 217 -8.99 8.75 -5.31
N CYS A 218 -9.44 8.36 -6.50
CA CYS A 218 -10.49 7.32 -6.63
C CYS A 218 -10.16 6.20 -7.62
N THR A 219 -10.67 5.00 -7.33
CA THR A 219 -10.42 3.78 -8.11
C THR A 219 -11.74 3.06 -8.47
N GLY A 220 -11.67 2.02 -9.32
CA GLY A 220 -12.80 1.14 -9.63
C GLY A 220 -14.02 1.85 -10.23
N ASP A 221 -15.22 1.49 -9.75
CA ASP A 221 -16.51 2.02 -10.23
C ASP A 221 -16.62 3.54 -10.05
N ALA A 222 -15.98 4.11 -9.04
CA ALA A 222 -15.93 5.56 -8.84
C ALA A 222 -15.15 6.24 -9.97
N LEU A 223 -13.98 5.71 -10.33
CA LEU A 223 -13.18 6.26 -11.43
C LEU A 223 -13.91 6.12 -12.78
N ALA A 224 -14.51 4.96 -13.05
CA ALA A 224 -15.31 4.74 -14.25
C ALA A 224 -16.49 5.71 -14.34
N PHE A 225 -17.10 6.00 -13.19
CA PHE A 225 -18.17 6.97 -13.06
C PHE A 225 -17.70 8.41 -13.41
N PHE A 226 -16.64 8.91 -12.76
CA PHE A 226 -16.12 10.27 -13.00
C PHE A 226 -15.64 10.46 -14.44
N THR A 227 -15.06 9.42 -15.02
CA THR A 227 -14.67 9.39 -16.44
C THR A 227 -15.88 9.53 -17.37
N LYS A 228 -16.96 8.80 -17.10
CA LYS A 228 -18.18 8.82 -17.94
C LYS A 228 -18.95 10.14 -17.84
N LYS A 229 -18.93 10.78 -16.66
CA LYS A 229 -19.71 11.99 -16.38
C LYS A 229 -18.89 13.28 -16.40
N LYS A 230 -17.64 13.22 -16.84
CA LYS A 230 -16.80 14.40 -17.07
C LYS A 230 -17.56 15.41 -17.92
N GLY A 231 -17.60 16.65 -17.45
CA GLY A 231 -18.28 17.71 -18.16
C GLY A 231 -18.51 18.94 -17.31
N SER A 232 -18.99 19.98 -17.96
CA SER A 232 -19.40 21.23 -17.34
C SER A 232 -20.90 21.40 -17.54
N TYR A 233 -21.63 21.52 -16.45
CA TYR A 233 -23.08 21.50 -16.43
C TYR A 233 -23.59 22.77 -15.74
N PRO A 234 -24.21 23.71 -16.48
CA PRO A 234 -24.87 24.84 -15.87
C PRO A 234 -26.07 24.33 -15.05
N SER A 235 -26.16 24.78 -13.82
CA SER A 235 -27.18 24.34 -12.88
C SER A 235 -27.65 25.50 -12.01
N THR A 236 -28.75 25.27 -11.32
CA THR A 236 -29.32 26.18 -10.34
C THR A 236 -29.49 25.40 -9.05
N ALA A 237 -29.03 25.97 -7.94
CA ALA A 237 -29.21 25.39 -6.62
C ALA A 237 -30.70 25.36 -6.26
N ASP A 238 -31.24 24.16 -6.04
CA ASP A 238 -32.59 23.91 -5.53
C ASP A 238 -32.49 23.32 -4.12
N LEU A 239 -32.75 24.15 -3.11
CA LEU A 239 -32.68 23.83 -1.70
C LEU A 239 -34.06 23.39 -1.19
N ARG A 240 -34.12 22.24 -0.52
CA ARG A 240 -35.36 21.72 0.07
C ARG A 240 -35.46 22.01 1.56
N GLY A 241 -36.61 22.53 2.03
CA GLY A 241 -36.95 22.61 3.46
C GLY A 241 -36.84 23.97 4.14
N SER A 242 -37.31 25.06 3.51
CA SER A 242 -37.31 26.43 4.09
C SER A 242 -35.92 26.95 4.52
N ILE A 243 -34.88 26.44 3.89
CA ILE A 243 -33.48 26.81 4.10
C ILE A 243 -33.06 27.84 3.05
N SER A 244 -32.39 28.91 3.47
CA SER A 244 -31.94 29.98 2.57
C SER A 244 -30.52 29.77 2.04
N THR A 245 -29.74 28.92 2.71
CA THR A 245 -28.38 28.55 2.31
C THR A 245 -27.99 27.15 2.74
N VAL A 246 -27.28 26.42 1.90
CA VAL A 246 -26.57 25.18 2.25
C VAL A 246 -25.16 25.28 1.70
N ALA A 247 -24.15 25.03 2.53
CA ALA A 247 -22.77 25.00 2.08
C ALA A 247 -22.30 26.28 1.35
N GLY A 248 -22.88 27.43 1.70
CA GLY A 248 -22.61 28.72 1.07
C GLY A 248 -23.39 29.00 -0.22
N PHE A 249 -24.15 28.05 -0.75
CA PHE A 249 -25.05 28.24 -1.90
C PHE A 249 -26.42 28.74 -1.45
N LYS A 250 -26.93 29.78 -2.12
CA LYS A 250 -28.28 30.31 -1.91
C LYS A 250 -29.29 29.60 -2.81
N GLU A 251 -30.54 29.55 -2.38
CA GLU A 251 -31.67 29.13 -3.23
C GLU A 251 -31.69 29.92 -4.55
N GLY A 252 -31.84 29.21 -5.67
CA GLY A 252 -31.88 29.82 -7.00
C GLY A 252 -30.54 30.33 -7.52
N ALA A 253 -29.43 30.12 -6.82
CA ALA A 253 -28.11 30.54 -7.29
C ALA A 253 -27.67 29.72 -8.52
N THR A 254 -27.28 30.40 -9.60
CA THR A 254 -26.67 29.74 -10.75
C THR A 254 -25.25 29.30 -10.41
N VAL A 255 -24.96 28.02 -10.63
CA VAL A 255 -23.64 27.43 -10.44
C VAL A 255 -23.27 26.60 -11.67
N THR A 256 -21.98 26.55 -11.98
CA THR A 256 -21.47 25.56 -12.93
C THR A 256 -20.94 24.38 -12.15
N VAL A 257 -21.54 23.22 -12.37
CA VAL A 257 -21.04 21.94 -11.86
C VAL A 257 -20.01 21.42 -12.86
N VAL A 258 -18.76 21.29 -12.44
CA VAL A 258 -17.71 20.66 -13.25
C VAL A 258 -17.35 19.33 -12.65
N VAL A 259 -17.62 18.24 -13.36
CA VAL A 259 -17.14 16.91 -13.01
C VAL A 259 -15.77 16.73 -13.62
N ASN A 260 -14.76 16.59 -12.77
CA ASN A 260 -13.38 16.44 -13.20
C ASN A 260 -12.98 14.96 -13.26
N GLU A 261 -12.02 14.63 -14.13
CA GLU A 261 -11.46 13.27 -14.23
C GLU A 261 -10.66 12.86 -12.99
N ASN A 262 -10.30 13.83 -12.16
CA ASN A 262 -9.63 13.62 -10.90
C ASN A 262 -10.64 13.52 -9.75
N CYS A 263 -11.69 12.73 -9.88
CA CYS A 263 -12.55 12.36 -8.74
C CYS A 263 -13.03 13.54 -7.86
N THR A 264 -13.15 14.71 -8.48
CA THR A 264 -13.57 15.93 -7.83
C THR A 264 -14.73 16.53 -8.61
N VAL A 265 -15.59 17.22 -7.88
CA VAL A 265 -16.66 18.03 -8.45
C VAL A 265 -16.43 19.47 -8.03
N SER A 266 -16.27 20.36 -9.00
CA SER A 266 -16.21 21.80 -8.73
C SER A 266 -17.60 22.41 -8.84
N LEU A 267 -17.97 23.19 -7.84
CA LEU A 267 -19.20 23.99 -7.75
C LEU A 267 -18.78 25.45 -7.65
N GLY A 268 -18.62 26.12 -8.79
CA GLY A 268 -18.01 27.45 -8.84
C GLY A 268 -16.57 27.41 -8.27
N ALA A 269 -16.32 28.12 -7.18
CA ALA A 269 -15.00 28.17 -6.52
C ALA A 269 -14.75 27.02 -5.51
N THR A 270 -15.79 26.24 -5.18
CA THR A 270 -15.69 25.14 -4.21
C THR A 270 -15.35 23.85 -4.94
N THR A 271 -14.33 23.13 -4.49
CA THR A 271 -14.00 21.79 -4.99
C THR A 271 -14.33 20.74 -3.93
N LEU A 272 -15.20 19.81 -4.31
CA LEU A 272 -15.54 18.62 -3.52
C LEU A 272 -14.63 17.47 -3.96
N THR A 273 -13.95 16.83 -3.00
CA THR A 273 -13.06 15.69 -3.27
C THR A 273 -13.68 14.41 -2.74
N PHE A 274 -13.85 13.42 -3.62
CA PHE A 274 -14.32 12.08 -3.24
C PHE A 274 -13.37 11.38 -2.28
N LYS A 275 -13.93 10.67 -1.30
CA LYS A 275 -13.20 9.82 -0.37
C LYS A 275 -13.30 8.35 -0.80
N ASP A 276 -12.17 7.75 -1.12
CA ASP A 276 -12.13 6.36 -1.60
C ASP A 276 -12.73 5.37 -0.59
N GLY A 277 -13.38 4.33 -1.11
CA GLY A 277 -14.03 3.28 -0.30
C GLY A 277 -15.36 3.68 0.37
N THR A 278 -15.94 4.84 0.04
CA THR A 278 -17.22 5.31 0.62
C THR A 278 -18.42 5.16 -0.31
N TYR A 279 -18.30 4.29 -1.32
CA TYR A 279 -19.27 4.09 -2.38
C TYR A 279 -20.38 3.12 -1.96
N GLU A 280 -21.63 3.58 -1.99
CA GLU A 280 -22.82 2.76 -1.81
C GLU A 280 -23.73 2.88 -3.04
N LYS A 281 -24.10 1.75 -3.64
CA LYS A 281 -24.97 1.69 -4.81
C LYS A 281 -26.29 1.03 -4.45
N PHE A 282 -27.38 1.70 -4.78
CA PHE A 282 -28.72 1.23 -4.51
C PHE A 282 -29.32 0.53 -5.73
N SER A 283 -30.35 -0.29 -5.48
CA SER A 283 -31.01 -1.09 -6.52
C SER A 283 -31.74 -0.25 -7.56
N ASP A 284 -32.07 1.00 -7.23
CA ASP A 284 -32.66 2.01 -8.11
C ASP A 284 -31.61 2.83 -8.88
N GLY A 285 -30.34 2.39 -8.89
CA GLY A 285 -29.27 3.06 -9.62
C GLY A 285 -28.75 4.35 -8.97
N GLN A 286 -29.27 4.74 -7.79
CA GLN A 286 -28.70 5.80 -6.96
C GLN A 286 -27.32 5.39 -6.45
N VAL A 287 -26.45 6.39 -6.30
CA VAL A 287 -25.10 6.21 -5.77
C VAL A 287 -24.86 7.25 -4.70
N ASN A 288 -24.44 6.80 -3.51
CA ASN A 288 -24.01 7.65 -2.42
C ASN A 288 -22.51 7.54 -2.21
N VAL A 289 -21.87 8.68 -1.93
CA VAL A 289 -20.43 8.77 -1.65
C VAL A 289 -20.15 9.78 -0.55
N VAL A 290 -18.98 9.70 0.07
CA VAL A 290 -18.49 10.74 0.97
C VAL A 290 -17.53 11.65 0.24
N VAL A 291 -17.70 12.97 0.41
CA VAL A 291 -16.81 14.01 -0.13
C VAL A 291 -16.28 14.92 0.96
N THR A 292 -15.15 15.58 0.71
CA THR A 292 -14.56 16.59 1.59
C THR A 292 -14.34 17.89 0.84
N ALA A 293 -14.51 19.03 1.53
CA ALA A 293 -14.26 20.36 0.97
C ALA A 293 -13.96 21.39 2.07
N PRO A 294 -13.13 22.43 1.80
CA PRO A 294 -12.92 23.53 2.74
C PRO A 294 -14.24 24.23 3.11
N GLY A 295 -14.51 24.42 4.39
CA GLY A 295 -15.76 25.02 4.90
C GLY A 295 -16.91 24.02 5.14
N PHE A 296 -16.75 22.76 4.75
CA PHE A 296 -17.70 21.67 5.05
C PHE A 296 -17.16 20.89 6.25
N THR A 297 -17.34 21.44 7.45
CA THR A 297 -16.68 20.93 8.67
C THR A 297 -17.44 19.81 9.37
N THR A 298 -18.63 19.43 8.88
CA THR A 298 -19.54 18.54 9.64
C THR A 298 -20.29 17.45 8.85
N PHE A 299 -20.05 17.28 7.54
CA PHE A 299 -20.81 16.36 6.66
C PHE A 299 -19.85 15.46 5.86
N SER A 300 -20.26 14.38 5.17
CA SER A 300 -20.92 14.45 3.86
C SER A 300 -21.38 13.05 3.41
N THR A 301 -22.67 12.81 3.25
CA THR A 301 -23.17 11.83 2.27
C THR A 301 -23.69 12.61 1.09
N TYR A 302 -23.14 12.31 -0.07
CA TYR A 302 -23.41 12.97 -1.34
C TYR A 302 -24.15 11.97 -2.24
N GLU A 303 -25.38 12.30 -2.66
CA GLU A 303 -26.11 11.51 -3.65
C GLU A 303 -25.73 12.01 -5.03
N VAL A 304 -25.02 11.16 -5.77
CA VAL A 304 -24.24 11.64 -6.90
C VAL A 304 -25.12 11.71 -8.13
N PHE A 305 -25.94 10.70 -8.44
CA PHE A 305 -26.78 10.66 -9.65
C PHE A 305 -27.92 9.63 -9.55
N ALA A 306 -29.17 10.09 -9.43
CA ALA A 306 -30.32 9.21 -9.58
C ALA A 306 -30.46 8.74 -11.04
N ASN A 307 -30.45 7.42 -11.28
CA ASN A 307 -30.90 6.79 -12.54
C ASN A 307 -30.28 7.36 -13.84
N GLY A 308 -29.03 7.84 -13.80
CA GLY A 308 -28.36 8.40 -14.98
C GLY A 308 -28.82 9.80 -15.39
N ALA A 309 -29.75 10.42 -14.65
CA ALA A 309 -30.46 11.66 -14.99
C ALA A 309 -29.75 12.97 -14.59
N GLY A 310 -28.47 12.95 -14.20
CA GLY A 310 -27.72 14.18 -13.97
C GLY A 310 -28.25 14.98 -12.77
N LEU A 311 -28.29 14.41 -11.57
CA LEU A 311 -28.70 15.14 -10.36
C LEU A 311 -27.65 14.96 -9.26
N LEU A 312 -26.99 16.05 -8.88
CA LEU A 312 -26.05 16.15 -7.76
C LEU A 312 -26.80 16.70 -6.53
N SER A 313 -26.96 15.91 -5.46
CA SER A 313 -27.57 16.37 -4.20
C SER A 313 -26.59 16.40 -3.02
N LEU A 314 -26.32 17.59 -2.48
CA LEU A 314 -25.51 17.78 -1.28
C LEU A 314 -26.39 17.74 -0.03
N GLY A 315 -26.20 16.73 0.82
CA GLY A 315 -26.90 16.59 2.08
C GLY A 315 -26.07 17.00 3.30
N ASP A 316 -26.68 17.80 4.16
CA ASP A 316 -26.26 18.01 5.54
C ASP A 316 -26.92 16.95 6.42
N THR A 317 -26.13 16.01 6.93
CA THR A 317 -26.63 14.88 7.74
C THR A 317 -26.98 15.26 9.18
N LYS A 318 -26.60 16.44 9.67
CA LYS A 318 -26.98 16.89 11.03
C LYS A 318 -28.29 17.66 11.03
N THR A 319 -28.56 18.43 9.98
CA THR A 319 -29.78 19.25 9.86
C THR A 319 -30.83 18.62 8.93
N GLY A 320 -30.44 17.65 8.11
CA GLY A 320 -31.31 17.06 7.08
C GLY A 320 -31.59 18.00 5.90
N ALA A 321 -30.81 19.07 5.76
CA ALA A 321 -30.91 20.01 4.65
C ALA A 321 -30.24 19.46 3.38
N PHE A 322 -30.84 19.71 2.21
CA PHE A 322 -30.29 19.26 0.93
C PHE A 322 -30.24 20.38 -0.11
N ALA A 323 -29.21 20.38 -0.95
CA ALA A 323 -29.06 21.22 -2.12
C ALA A 323 -28.93 20.37 -3.38
N ASN A 324 -29.87 20.52 -4.30
CA ASN A 324 -29.92 19.80 -5.57
C ASN A 324 -29.36 20.64 -6.70
N PHE A 325 -28.61 20.00 -7.59
CA PHE A 325 -28.06 20.58 -8.81
C PHE A 325 -28.35 19.65 -9.98
N PHE A 326 -29.25 20.09 -10.85
CA PHE A 326 -29.61 19.38 -12.08
C PHE A 326 -28.57 19.66 -13.17
N MET A 327 -27.92 18.61 -13.62
CA MET A 327 -26.88 18.54 -14.64
C MET A 327 -27.53 18.06 -15.94
N LYS A 328 -28.14 19.02 -16.65
CA LYS A 328 -28.76 18.81 -17.96
C LYS A 328 -27.73 18.73 -19.07
#